data_AF-A0A0G0WVL6-F1
#
_entry.id   AF-A0A0G0WVL6-F1
#
_cell.length_a   1.000
_cell.length_b   1.000
_cell.length_c   1.000
_cell.angle_alpha   90.00
_cell.angle_beta   90.00
_cell.angle_gamma   90.00
#
_symmetry.space_group_name_H-M   'P 1'
#
loop_
_entity.id
_entity.type
_entity.pdbx_description
1 polymer ?
#
loop_
_entity_poly.entity_id
_entity_poly.type
_entity_poly.pdbx_seq_one_letter_code
_entity_poly.pdbx_strand_id
1 'polypeptide(L)'
;MQIHEFIEKVKEFSGDDISDNLDNATYEIIETVYTYHPKVKDKDTIAELFCRFGLILILDMHPRAERIMQKEREIQVAKQNLAKLQEEMEMLMR
;
A
#
# COMPACT_ATOMS: atom_id res chain seq x y z
N MET A 1 -2.87 -5.15 3.79
CA MET A 1 -2.75 -6.60 4.10
C MET A 1 -2.70 -6.71 5.62
N GLN A 2 -2.88 -7.85 6.28
CA GLN A 2 -2.56 -7.93 7.73
C GLN A 2 -1.13 -8.41 7.93
N ILE A 3 -0.46 -7.97 9.01
CA ILE A 3 0.95 -8.35 9.28
C ILE A 3 1.14 -9.87 9.33
N HIS A 4 0.17 -10.60 9.91
CA HIS A 4 0.21 -12.06 9.94
C HIS A 4 0.15 -12.67 8.54
N GLU A 5 -0.60 -12.09 7.60
CA GLU A 5 -0.70 -12.62 6.23
C GLU A 5 0.61 -12.45 5.48
N PHE A 6 1.32 -11.35 5.74
CA PHE A 6 2.65 -11.13 5.18
C PHE A 6 3.68 -12.13 5.72
N ILE A 7 3.69 -12.34 7.06
CA ILE A 7 4.60 -13.30 7.71
C ILE A 7 4.37 -14.71 7.16
N GLU A 8 3.11 -15.15 7.07
CA GLU A 8 2.79 -16.46 6.49
C GLU A 8 3.26 -16.58 5.05
N LYS A 9 3.13 -15.51 4.25
CA LYS A 9 3.62 -15.51 2.86
C LYS A 9 5.13 -15.57 2.73
N VAL A 10 5.85 -14.89 3.62
CA VAL A 10 7.32 -15.00 3.70
C VAL A 10 7.72 -16.42 4.07
N LYS A 11 7.05 -17.01 5.07
CA LYS A 11 7.29 -18.39 5.51
C LYS A 11 6.98 -19.42 4.42
N GLU A 12 5.91 -19.23 3.65
CA GLU A 12 5.60 -20.06 2.47
C GLU A 12 6.70 -19.98 1.40
N PHE A 13 7.32 -18.81 1.21
CA PHE A 13 8.29 -18.57 0.15
C PHE A 13 9.72 -18.98 0.51
N SER A 14 10.21 -18.61 1.70
CA SER A 14 11.61 -18.88 2.13
C SER A 14 11.74 -19.99 3.18
N GLY A 15 10.65 -20.33 3.87
CA GLY A 15 10.68 -21.21 5.05
C GLY A 15 11.08 -20.50 6.35
N ASP A 16 11.44 -19.21 6.29
CA ASP A 16 11.86 -18.44 7.45
C ASP A 16 10.66 -17.86 8.20
N ASP A 17 10.72 -17.93 9.53
CA ASP A 17 9.79 -17.20 10.39
C ASP A 17 10.40 -15.86 10.77
N ILE A 18 9.78 -14.78 10.29
CA ILE A 18 10.24 -13.41 10.52
C ILE A 18 9.47 -12.69 11.63
N SER A 19 8.59 -13.40 12.36
CA SER A 19 7.71 -12.80 13.38
C SER A 19 8.45 -11.92 14.39
N ASP A 20 9.64 -12.36 14.81
CA ASP A 20 10.42 -11.70 15.87
C ASP A 20 11.24 -10.51 15.33
N ASN A 21 11.40 -10.42 14.00
CA ASN A 21 12.24 -9.43 13.32
C ASN A 21 11.43 -8.39 12.53
N LEU A 22 10.10 -8.44 12.61
CA LEU A 22 9.21 -7.52 11.89
C LEU A 22 8.45 -6.62 12.86
N ASP A 23 8.91 -5.39 13.01
CA ASP A 23 8.21 -4.38 13.79
C ASP A 23 7.10 -3.68 12.99
N ASN A 24 6.22 -2.97 13.70
CA ASN A 24 5.08 -2.27 13.09
C ASN A 24 5.53 -1.19 12.10
N ALA A 25 6.63 -0.49 12.38
CA ALA A 25 7.14 0.58 11.51
C ALA A 25 7.63 0.02 10.16
N THR A 26 8.37 -1.09 10.21
CA THR A 26 8.81 -1.82 9.02
C THR A 26 7.61 -2.37 8.26
N TYR A 27 6.63 -2.89 8.98
CA TYR A 27 5.41 -3.40 8.37
C TYR A 27 4.60 -2.31 7.66
N GLU A 28 4.47 -1.10 8.22
CA GLU A 28 3.78 0.02 7.59
C GLU A 28 4.39 0.40 6.23
N ILE A 29 5.72 0.34 6.13
CA ILE A 29 6.45 0.57 4.86
C ILE A 29 6.10 -0.52 3.84
N ILE A 30 6.15 -1.79 4.26
CA ILE A 30 5.80 -2.94 3.42
C ILE A 30 4.34 -2.86 2.97
N GLU A 31 3.42 -2.51 3.87
CA GLU A 31 2.01 -2.36 3.56
C GLU A 31 1.75 -1.23 2.57
N THR A 32 2.44 -0.10 2.73
CA THR A 32 2.35 1.03 1.80
C THR A 32 2.82 0.62 0.41
N VAL A 33 3.95 -0.09 0.32
CA VAL A 33 4.47 -0.60 -0.96
C VAL A 33 3.52 -1.63 -1.57
N TYR A 34 2.99 -2.56 -0.77
CA TYR A 34 2.00 -3.54 -1.20
C TYR A 34 0.74 -2.88 -1.77
N THR A 35 0.24 -1.84 -1.12
CA THR A 35 -1.04 -1.23 -1.46
C THR A 35 -0.95 -0.32 -2.67
N TYR A 36 0.13 0.47 -2.77
CA TYR A 36 0.18 1.59 -3.72
C TYR A 36 1.26 1.46 -4.80
N HIS A 37 2.22 0.53 -4.68
CA HIS A 37 3.27 0.44 -5.69
C HIS A 37 2.79 -0.30 -6.96
N PRO A 38 2.89 0.29 -8.17
CA PRO A 38 2.23 -0.21 -9.38
C PRO A 38 2.85 -1.49 -9.95
N LYS A 39 3.97 -1.94 -9.39
CA LYS A 39 4.63 -3.21 -9.75
C LYS A 39 4.35 -4.34 -8.78
N VAL A 40 3.71 -4.04 -7.64
CA VAL A 40 3.27 -5.05 -6.69
C VAL A 40 1.82 -5.36 -7.01
N LYS A 41 1.56 -6.58 -7.46
CA LYS A 41 0.23 -6.96 -7.97
C LYS A 41 -0.63 -7.68 -6.94
N ASP A 42 0.03 -8.40 -6.03
CA ASP A 42 -0.58 -9.30 -5.07
C ASP A 42 0.36 -9.54 -3.88
N LYS A 43 -0.12 -10.34 -2.92
CA LYS A 43 0.60 -10.70 -1.68
C LYS A 43 1.85 -11.52 -1.96
N ASP A 44 1.82 -12.37 -2.98
CA ASP A 44 2.94 -13.21 -3.36
C ASP A 44 4.09 -12.36 -3.91
N THR A 45 3.78 -11.33 -4.71
CA THR A 45 4.77 -10.41 -5.27
C THR A 45 5.54 -9.67 -4.17
N ILE A 46 4.86 -9.11 -3.16
CA ILE A 46 5.54 -8.37 -2.08
C ILE A 46 6.39 -9.30 -1.20
N ALA A 47 5.91 -10.51 -0.92
CA ALA A 47 6.66 -11.49 -0.15
C ALA A 47 7.89 -11.99 -0.91
N GLU A 48 7.77 -12.28 -2.21
CA GLU A 48 8.90 -12.66 -3.05
C GLU A 48 9.98 -11.55 -3.07
N LEU A 49 9.57 -10.29 -3.27
CA LEU A 49 10.50 -9.16 -3.30
C LEU A 49 11.25 -9.01 -1.97
N PHE A 50 10.54 -9.15 -0.85
CA PHE A 50 11.14 -9.13 0.47
C PHE A 50 12.10 -10.31 0.68
N CYS A 51 11.72 -11.54 0.33
CA CYS A 51 12.59 -12.70 0.52
C CYS A 51 13.85 -12.63 -0.35
N ARG A 52 13.74 -12.12 -1.58
CA ARG A 52 14.87 -12.09 -2.53
C ARG A 52 15.82 -10.92 -2.31
N PHE A 53 15.33 -9.78 -1.84
CA PHE A 53 16.10 -8.53 -1.79
C PHE A 53 16.10 -7.86 -0.42
N GLY A 54 15.34 -8.39 0.53
CA GLY A 54 15.16 -7.84 1.87
C GLY A 54 14.41 -6.51 1.87
N LEU A 55 14.46 -5.87 3.04
CA LEU A 55 13.84 -4.58 3.27
C LEU A 55 14.41 -3.45 2.39
N ILE A 56 15.68 -3.56 1.95
CA ILE A 56 16.37 -2.52 1.17
C ILE A 56 15.59 -2.19 -0.11
N LEU A 57 15.15 -3.22 -0.86
CA LEU A 57 14.36 -2.99 -2.07
C LEU A 57 13.00 -2.36 -1.76
N ILE A 58 12.36 -2.77 -0.66
CA ILE A 58 11.08 -2.22 -0.23
C ILE A 58 11.24 -0.72 0.11
N LEU A 59 12.32 -0.34 0.79
CA LEU A 59 12.66 1.05 1.10
C LEU A 59 12.87 1.88 -0.18
N ASP A 60 13.52 1.32 -1.19
CA ASP A 60 13.69 2.00 -2.49
C ASP A 60 12.35 2.19 -3.23
N MET A 61 11.41 1.24 -3.06
CA MET A 61 10.07 1.31 -3.66
C MET A 61 9.14 2.26 -2.90
N HIS A 62 9.37 2.47 -1.61
CA HIS A 62 8.47 3.20 -0.71
C HIS A 62 8.18 4.66 -1.14
N PRO A 63 9.16 5.51 -1.49
CA PRO A 63 8.88 6.88 -1.92
C PRO A 63 7.99 6.99 -3.16
N ARG A 64 7.99 5.96 -4.02
CA ARG A 64 7.07 5.92 -5.16
C ARG A 64 5.66 5.55 -4.72
N ALA A 65 5.52 4.57 -3.84
CA ALA A 65 4.24 4.16 -3.28
C ALA A 65 3.57 5.32 -2.51
N GLU A 66 4.32 6.03 -1.67
CA GLU A 66 3.81 7.20 -0.93
C GLU A 66 3.28 8.31 -1.85
N ARG A 67 4.02 8.62 -2.92
CA ARG A 67 3.56 9.63 -3.89
C ARG A 67 2.25 9.22 -4.57
N ILE A 68 2.07 7.93 -4.85
CA ILE A 68 0.83 7.42 -5.45
C ILE A 68 -0.30 7.49 -4.43
N MET A 69 -0.08 7.01 -3.20
CA MET A 69 -1.04 7.14 -2.09
C MET A 69 -1.51 8.59 -1.92
N GLN A 70 -0.57 9.54 -1.93
CA GLN A 70 -0.90 10.96 -1.79
C GLN A 70 -1.75 11.47 -2.96
N LYS A 71 -1.44 11.05 -4.20
CA LYS A 71 -2.25 11.41 -5.37
C LYS A 71 -3.63 10.78 -5.36
N GLU A 72 -3.78 9.54 -4.90
CA GLU A 72 -5.09 8.92 -4.73
C GLU A 72 -5.94 9.67 -3.69
N ARG A 73 -5.34 10.10 -2.58
CA ARG A 73 -6.01 10.95 -1.57
C ARG A 73 -6.45 12.28 -2.15
N GLU A 74 -5.58 12.97 -2.90
CA GLU A 74 -5.93 14.22 -3.59
C GLU A 74 -7.08 14.03 -4.57
N ILE A 75 -7.07 12.96 -5.37
CA ILE A 75 -8.15 12.62 -6.29
C ILE A 75 -9.46 12.38 -5.54
N GLN A 76 -9.41 11.67 -4.41
CA GLN A 76 -10.62 11.38 -3.62
C GLN A 76 -11.23 12.65 -3.04
N VAL A 77 -10.41 13.57 -2.51
CA VAL A 77 -10.87 14.88 -2.04
C VAL A 77 -11.47 15.70 -3.18
N ALA A 78 -10.81 15.72 -4.35
CA ALA A 78 -11.32 16.42 -5.52
C ALA A 78 -12.68 15.87 -5.98
N LYS A 79 -12.86 14.53 -5.97
CA LYS A 79 -14.15 13.89 -6.28
C LYS A 79 -15.25 14.27 -5.31
N GLN A 80 -14.96 14.29 -4.01
CA GLN A 80 -15.92 14.70 -2.98
C GLN A 80 -16.34 16.16 -3.15
N ASN A 81 -15.38 17.05 -3.42
CA ASN A 81 -15.67 18.45 -3.68
C ASN A 81 -16.52 18.64 -4.95
N LEU A 82 -16.19 17.91 -6.03
CA LEU A 82 -16.99 17.94 -7.26
C LEU A 82 -18.43 17.47 -7.01
N ALA A 83 -18.61 16.36 -6.29
CA ALA A 83 -19.94 15.84 -5.98
C ALA A 83 -20.78 16.86 -5.19
N LYS A 84 -20.18 17.52 -4.21
CA LYS A 84 -20.85 18.59 -3.43
C LYS A 84 -21.28 19.76 -4.33
N LEU A 85 -20.40 20.23 -5.21
CA LEU A 85 -20.71 21.32 -6.13
C LEU A 85 -21.82 20.94 -7.13
N GLN A 86 -21.86 19.68 -7.57
CA GLN A 86 -22.92 19.17 -8.42
C GLN A 86 -24.27 19.15 -7.70
N GLU A 87 -24.32 18.69 -6.45
CA GLU A 87 -25.54 18.72 -5.62
C GLU A 87 -26.03 20.15 -5.38
N GLU A 88 -25.13 21.09 -5.07
CA GLU A 88 -25.46 22.51 -4.92
C GLU A 88 -26.07 23.10 -6.20
N MET A 89 -25.48 22.78 -7.36
CA MET A 89 -25.99 23.22 -8.66
C MET A 89 -27.39 22.64 -8.95
N GLU A 90 -27.61 21.34 -8.67
CA GLU A 90 -28.92 20.70 -8.83
C GLU A 90 -30.00 21.35 -7.96
N MET A 91 -29.67 21.70 -6.71
CA MET A 91 -30.60 22.39 -5.82
C MET A 91 -31.02 23.76 -6.35
N LEU A 92 -30.12 24.50 -7.01
CA LEU A 92 -30.43 25.81 -7.60
C LEU A 92 -31.28 25.73 -8.87
N MET A 93 -31.30 24.58 -9.56
CA MET A 93 -32.07 24.36 -10.78
C MET A 93 -33.46 23.75 -10.52
N ARG A 94 -33.78 23.43 -9.26
CA ARG A 94 -35.10 22.95 -8.83
C ARG A 94 -36.01 24.11 -8.47
#